data_AF-A0A832FU12-F1
#
_entry.id   AF-A0A832FU12-F1
#
_cell.length_a   1.000
_cell.length_b   1.000
_cell.length_c   1.000
_cell.angle_alpha   90.00
_cell.angle_beta   90.00
_cell.angle_gamma   90.00
#
_symmetry.space_group_name_H-M   'P 1'
#
loop_
_entity.id
_entity.type
_entity.pdbx_description
1 polymer ?
#
loop_
_entity_poly.entity_id
_entity_poly.type
_entity_poly.pdbx_seq_one_letter_code
_entity_poly.pdbx_strand_id
1 'polypeptide(L)'
;MLVLVAVLLLVLPSTPLLYPLRLRDLPTEPTLADVSRYQATMGALGTTSAGEYLPKTIERVPTGPAFPGMDLGASLDRKLDTSHLPPGSHWESLAGGPLTAEWRVSVPTATQGAVHTFYFPGWQGYLDGEPLPLYPLPATGLIGFDIPAGEHRLSLTYTRTPAAALADALSLAAVGVLLALLVWERFRHRGPCPSPLALPTSGSGGGQLPGEGGIRRQVVIY
;
A
#
# COMPACT_ATOMS: atom_id res chain seq x y z
N MET A 1 2.48 -16.96 -34.52
CA MET A 1 3.73 -16.97 -33.72
C MET A 1 3.76 -15.85 -32.68
N LEU A 2 3.54 -14.59 -33.06
CA LEU A 2 3.56 -13.43 -32.13
C LEU A 2 2.57 -13.55 -30.95
N VAL A 3 1.33 -13.97 -31.21
CA VAL A 3 0.30 -14.16 -30.18
C VAL A 3 0.69 -15.24 -29.17
N LEU A 4 1.27 -16.35 -29.63
CA LEU A 4 1.75 -17.43 -28.77
C LEU A 4 2.88 -16.94 -27.85
N VAL A 5 3.83 -16.18 -28.39
CA VAL A 5 4.93 -15.58 -27.61
C VAL A 5 4.39 -14.59 -26.57
N ALA A 6 3.44 -13.73 -26.94
CA ALA A 6 2.80 -12.80 -26.01
C ALA A 6 2.06 -13.52 -24.88
N VAL A 7 1.30 -14.58 -25.20
CA VAL A 7 0.63 -15.42 -24.20
C VAL A 7 1.65 -16.12 -23.29
N LEU A 8 2.73 -16.66 -23.84
CA LEU A 8 3.78 -17.30 -23.04
C LEU A 8 4.45 -16.30 -22.09
N LEU A 9 4.73 -15.08 -22.55
CA LEU A 9 5.32 -14.01 -21.76
C LEU A 9 4.39 -13.52 -20.63
N LEU A 10 3.08 -13.65 -20.80
CA LEU A 10 2.08 -13.36 -19.75
C LEU A 10 1.91 -14.52 -18.76
N VAL A 11 1.96 -15.77 -19.24
CA VAL A 11 1.68 -16.96 -18.41
C VAL A 11 2.92 -17.44 -17.65
N LEU A 12 4.12 -17.41 -18.23
CA LEU A 12 5.35 -17.87 -17.57
C LEU A 12 5.60 -17.20 -16.20
N PRO A 13 5.46 -15.87 -16.05
CA PRO A 13 5.60 -15.21 -14.75
C PRO A 13 4.55 -15.62 -13.71
N SER A 14 3.42 -16.20 -14.13
CA SER A 14 2.36 -16.68 -13.23
C SER A 14 2.59 -18.10 -12.70
N THR A 15 3.57 -18.83 -13.23
CA THR A 15 3.87 -20.21 -12.79
C THR A 15 4.21 -20.35 -11.29
N PRO A 16 4.77 -19.36 -10.57
CA PRO A 16 4.90 -19.43 -9.12
C PRO A 16 3.56 -19.51 -8.37
N LEU A 17 2.44 -19.09 -8.96
CA LEU A 17 1.10 -19.28 -8.37
C LEU A 17 0.68 -20.75 -8.33
N LEU A 18 1.36 -21.62 -9.09
CA LEU A 18 1.16 -23.07 -9.05
C LEU A 18 1.95 -23.73 -7.93
N TYR A 19 2.82 -22.99 -7.23
CA TYR A 19 3.52 -23.54 -6.07
C TYR A 19 2.50 -23.90 -4.99
N PRO A 20 2.59 -25.11 -4.41
CA PRO A 20 1.68 -25.48 -3.33
C PRO A 20 1.85 -24.46 -2.20
N LEU A 21 0.72 -23.88 -1.76
CA LEU A 21 0.71 -22.97 -0.62
C LEU A 21 1.35 -23.67 0.58
N ARG A 22 2.51 -23.18 1.01
CA ARG A 22 3.19 -23.67 2.22
C ARG A 22 2.57 -23.03 3.46
N LEU A 23 1.25 -23.13 3.61
CA LEU A 23 0.50 -22.69 4.78
C LEU A 23 0.35 -23.83 5.80
N ARG A 24 1.39 -24.65 5.96
CA ARG A 24 1.32 -25.78 6.89
C ARG A 24 1.11 -25.24 8.31
N ASP A 25 0.05 -25.71 8.95
CA ASP A 25 -0.23 -25.57 10.38
C ASP A 25 -0.72 -24.19 10.87
N LEU A 26 -1.16 -23.29 9.98
CA LEU A 26 -1.92 -22.11 10.37
C LEU A 26 -3.42 -22.42 10.43
N PRO A 27 -4.14 -22.03 11.50
CA PRO A 27 -5.58 -22.15 11.55
C PRO A 27 -6.23 -21.17 10.56
N THR A 28 -7.49 -21.44 10.17
CA THR A 28 -8.27 -20.58 9.27
C THR A 28 -8.41 -19.15 9.81
N GLU A 29 -8.45 -19.01 11.14
CA GLU A 29 -8.49 -17.73 11.85
C GLU A 29 -7.23 -17.61 12.70
N PRO A 30 -6.11 -17.11 12.13
CA PRO A 30 -4.85 -17.00 12.84
C PRO A 30 -4.92 -15.93 13.94
N THR A 31 -4.39 -16.28 15.11
CA THR A 31 -4.18 -15.34 16.21
C THR A 31 -2.88 -14.54 16.03
N LEU A 32 -2.67 -13.49 16.83
CA LEU A 32 -1.41 -12.74 16.83
C LEU A 32 -0.21 -13.61 17.28
N ALA A 33 -0.46 -14.61 18.13
CA ALA A 33 0.54 -15.61 18.53
C ALA A 33 0.91 -16.52 17.36
N ASP A 34 -0.06 -16.93 16.54
CA ASP A 34 0.20 -17.70 15.32
C ASP A 34 1.05 -16.92 14.32
N VAL A 35 0.75 -15.64 14.13
CA VAL A 35 1.53 -14.76 13.26
C VAL A 35 2.97 -14.59 13.78
N SER A 36 3.16 -14.42 15.09
CA SER A 36 4.49 -14.29 15.69
C SER A 36 5.30 -15.59 15.59
N ARG A 37 4.67 -16.73 15.85
CA ARG A 37 5.25 -18.07 15.66
C ARG A 37 5.63 -18.32 14.20
N TYR A 38 4.77 -17.95 13.26
CA TYR A 38 5.03 -18.08 11.83
C TYR A 38 6.25 -17.25 11.41
N GLN A 39 6.33 -15.99 11.83
CA GLN A 39 7.48 -15.11 11.57
C GLN A 39 8.79 -15.69 12.10
N ALA A 40 8.79 -16.15 13.35
CA ALA A 40 9.98 -16.74 13.99
C ALA A 40 10.45 -18.04 13.29
N THR A 41 9.50 -18.84 12.80
CA THR A 41 9.81 -20.14 12.16
C THR A 41 10.24 -19.99 10.70
N MET A 42 9.58 -19.10 9.96
CA MET A 42 9.76 -18.96 8.51
C MET A 42 10.70 -17.81 8.13
N GLY A 43 11.11 -16.97 9.08
CA GLY A 43 11.87 -15.74 8.80
C GLY A 43 11.05 -14.67 8.07
N ALA A 44 9.74 -14.85 7.97
CA ALA A 44 8.82 -14.01 7.20
C ALA A 44 8.42 -12.73 7.95
N LEU A 45 9.40 -11.93 8.38
CA LEU A 45 9.20 -10.78 9.25
C LEU A 45 8.19 -9.77 8.70
N GLY A 46 7.32 -9.26 9.57
CA GLY A 46 6.23 -8.37 9.18
C GLY A 46 5.28 -9.01 8.16
N THR A 47 5.22 -10.34 8.12
CA THR A 47 4.51 -11.13 7.10
C THR A 47 5.02 -10.90 5.67
N THR A 48 6.27 -10.46 5.54
CA THR A 48 6.95 -10.23 4.26
C THR A 48 7.87 -11.39 3.89
N SER A 49 8.38 -11.42 2.66
CA SER A 49 9.16 -12.55 2.14
C SER A 49 10.65 -12.42 2.42
N ALA A 50 11.20 -11.20 2.36
CA ALA A 50 12.63 -10.94 2.51
C ALA A 50 12.94 -9.86 3.57
N GLY A 51 11.95 -9.45 4.38
CA GLY A 51 12.14 -8.38 5.36
C GLY A 51 12.29 -7.02 4.67
N GLU A 52 11.57 -6.80 3.58
CA GLU A 52 11.69 -5.64 2.67
C GLU A 52 11.46 -4.29 3.39
N TYR A 53 10.85 -4.32 4.57
CA TYR A 53 10.61 -3.15 5.42
C TYR A 53 11.63 -2.97 6.55
N LEU A 54 12.66 -3.82 6.66
CA LEU A 54 13.72 -3.62 7.64
C LEU A 54 14.56 -2.40 7.25
N PRO A 55 14.72 -1.41 8.14
CA PRO A 55 15.67 -0.33 7.94
C PRO A 55 17.08 -0.85 7.67
N LYS A 56 17.80 -0.16 6.78
CA LYS A 56 19.23 -0.39 6.51
C LYS A 56 20.14 -0.27 7.75
N THR A 57 19.64 0.33 8.83
CA THR A 57 20.36 0.56 10.09
C THR A 57 20.30 -0.63 11.04
N ILE A 58 19.57 -1.70 10.68
CA ILE A 58 19.44 -2.89 11.50
C ILE A 58 20.65 -3.80 11.29
N GLU A 59 21.29 -4.17 12.39
CA GLU A 59 22.36 -5.18 12.43
C GLU A 59 21.85 -6.53 12.93
N ARG A 60 20.80 -6.52 13.78
CA ARG A 60 20.21 -7.74 14.35
C ARG A 60 18.73 -7.82 14.02
N VAL A 61 18.40 -8.84 13.23
CA VAL A 61 17.03 -9.18 12.84
C VAL A 61 16.22 -9.56 14.09
N PRO A 62 15.02 -8.98 14.31
CA PRO A 62 14.18 -9.34 15.45
C PRO A 62 13.79 -10.82 15.43
N THR A 63 13.83 -11.47 16.59
CA THR A 63 13.52 -12.91 16.74
C THR A 63 12.20 -13.18 17.48
N GLY A 64 11.51 -12.15 17.93
CA GLY A 64 10.29 -12.24 18.74
C GLY A 64 9.26 -11.17 18.38
N PRO A 65 8.17 -11.06 19.15
CA PRO A 65 7.22 -9.98 18.97
C PRO A 65 7.90 -8.63 19.16
N ALA A 66 7.41 -7.59 18.47
CA ALA A 66 8.03 -6.27 18.49
C ALA A 66 8.08 -5.67 19.91
N PHE A 67 7.10 -5.96 20.77
CA PHE A 67 7.10 -5.58 22.18
C PHE A 67 6.39 -6.65 23.03
N PRO A 68 6.65 -6.71 24.35
CA PRO A 68 6.09 -7.75 25.22
C PRO A 68 4.55 -7.80 25.18
N GLY A 69 4.01 -9.00 24.94
CA GLY A 69 2.57 -9.27 24.93
C GLY A 69 1.84 -8.85 23.67
N MET A 70 2.51 -8.29 22.66
CA MET A 70 1.87 -7.93 21.38
C MET A 70 1.19 -9.14 20.71
N ASP A 71 1.86 -10.28 20.75
CA ASP A 71 1.37 -11.58 20.29
C ASP A 71 0.16 -12.11 21.08
N LEU A 72 -0.06 -11.56 22.28
CA LEU A 72 -1.20 -11.85 23.15
C LEU A 72 -2.28 -10.74 23.11
N GLY A 73 -2.16 -9.77 22.20
CA GLY A 73 -3.12 -8.67 22.05
C GLY A 73 -2.90 -7.49 22.99
N ALA A 74 -1.68 -7.32 23.52
CA ALA A 74 -1.31 -6.08 24.21
C ALA A 74 -1.54 -4.89 23.30
N SER A 75 -2.11 -3.83 23.86
CA SER A 75 -2.45 -2.63 23.11
C SER A 75 -1.18 -1.90 22.63
N LEU A 76 -1.31 -1.20 21.49
CA LEU A 76 -0.21 -0.52 20.79
C LEU A 76 0.41 0.63 21.59
N ASP A 77 -0.23 1.01 22.66
CA ASP A 77 0.17 2.02 23.61
C ASP A 77 1.36 1.52 24.49
N ARG A 78 1.59 0.20 24.54
CA ARG A 78 2.75 -0.47 25.16
C ARG A 78 4.04 -0.44 24.32
N LYS A 79 4.06 0.25 23.18
CA LYS A 79 5.22 0.29 22.27
C LYS A 79 6.47 0.94 22.87
N LEU A 80 6.34 1.78 23.89
CA LEU A 80 7.50 2.39 24.54
C LEU A 80 8.40 1.32 25.18
N ASP A 81 9.71 1.42 24.95
CA ASP A 81 10.69 0.60 25.63
C ASP A 81 11.03 1.17 26.99
N THR A 82 10.67 0.43 28.05
CA THR A 82 10.94 0.80 29.43
C THR A 82 12.17 0.10 30.02
N SER A 83 12.85 -0.75 29.27
CA SER A 83 13.91 -1.63 29.78
C SER A 83 15.18 -0.88 30.19
N HIS A 84 15.43 0.29 29.60
CA HIS A 84 16.63 1.10 29.81
C HIS A 84 16.40 2.41 30.58
N LEU A 85 15.18 2.61 31.10
CA LEU A 85 14.82 3.85 31.76
C LEU A 85 15.40 3.94 33.18
N PRO A 86 15.74 5.16 33.68
CA PRO A 86 16.23 5.35 35.03
C PRO A 86 15.24 4.82 36.08
N PRO A 87 15.72 4.23 37.20
CA PRO A 87 14.85 3.86 38.31
C PRO A 87 14.04 5.04 38.83
N GLY A 88 12.75 4.83 39.11
CA GLY A 88 11.82 5.89 39.52
C GLY A 88 11.17 6.64 38.36
N SER A 89 11.40 6.22 37.11
CA SER A 89 10.65 6.76 35.98
C SER A 89 9.21 6.21 35.95
N HIS A 90 8.23 7.09 35.72
CA HIS A 90 6.81 6.73 35.62
C HIS A 90 6.27 7.05 34.24
N TRP A 91 5.52 6.12 33.66
CA TRP A 91 5.01 6.24 32.31
C TRP A 91 3.57 5.77 32.28
N GLU A 92 2.71 6.66 31.78
CA GLU A 92 1.30 6.42 31.60
C GLU A 92 0.99 6.60 30.12
N SER A 93 0.28 5.63 29.59
CA SER A 93 -0.11 5.63 28.20
C SER A 93 -1.46 6.31 28.02
N LEU A 94 -1.52 7.30 27.13
CA LEU A 94 -2.70 8.14 26.94
C LEU A 94 -3.50 7.71 25.70
N ALA A 95 -2.81 7.46 24.61
CA ALA A 95 -3.40 7.00 23.36
C ALA A 95 -2.40 6.16 22.56
N GLY A 96 -2.89 5.14 21.85
CA GLY A 96 -2.05 4.25 21.04
C GLY A 96 -2.74 3.88 19.74
N GLY A 97 -1.97 3.86 18.66
CA GLY A 97 -2.42 3.48 17.33
C GLY A 97 -1.27 2.96 16.46
N PRO A 98 -1.56 2.53 15.22
CA PRO A 98 -0.52 2.08 14.29
C PRO A 98 0.44 3.21 13.90
N LEU A 99 -0.12 4.41 13.67
CA LEU A 99 0.57 5.60 13.16
C LEU A 99 0.65 6.75 14.17
N THR A 100 0.17 6.54 15.39
CA THR A 100 0.13 7.56 16.45
C THR A 100 0.38 6.91 17.80
N ALA A 101 1.01 7.63 18.72
CA ALA A 101 1.10 7.21 20.11
C ALA A 101 1.35 8.41 21.02
N GLU A 102 0.86 8.34 22.26
CA GLU A 102 0.93 9.43 23.21
C GLU A 102 1.09 8.90 24.64
N TRP A 103 2.01 9.49 25.39
CA TRP A 103 2.35 9.12 26.75
C TRP A 103 2.52 10.35 27.64
N ARG A 104 2.18 10.19 28.93
CA ARG A 104 2.65 11.05 30.01
C ARG A 104 3.82 10.36 30.70
N VAL A 105 4.91 11.09 30.86
CA VAL A 105 6.20 10.50 31.17
C VAL A 105 6.87 11.33 32.25
N SER A 106 7.43 10.69 33.25
CA SER A 106 8.15 11.33 34.35
C SER A 106 9.48 10.62 34.49
N VAL A 107 10.57 11.35 34.29
CA VAL A 107 11.94 10.83 34.35
C VAL A 107 12.76 11.64 35.35
N PRO A 108 13.46 11.00 36.30
CA PRO A 108 14.21 11.71 37.34
C PRO A 108 15.50 12.34 36.82
N THR A 109 16.06 11.81 35.74
CA THR A 109 17.26 12.32 35.07
C THR A 109 17.07 12.30 33.57
N ALA A 110 17.75 13.21 32.86
CA ALA A 110 17.75 13.19 31.41
C ALA A 110 18.23 11.83 30.90
N THR A 111 17.53 11.28 29.90
CA THR A 111 17.78 9.93 29.41
C THR A 111 17.42 9.79 27.93
N GLN A 112 17.85 8.70 27.32
CA GLN A 112 17.46 8.30 25.98
C GLN A 112 16.28 7.33 26.09
N GLY A 113 15.17 7.65 25.40
CA GLY A 113 14.02 6.78 25.26
C GLY A 113 14.05 6.04 23.92
N ALA A 114 13.30 4.94 23.86
CA ALA A 114 13.10 4.17 22.63
C ALA A 114 11.64 3.73 22.49
N VAL A 115 11.19 3.59 21.24
CA VAL A 115 9.89 3.00 20.91
C VAL A 115 10.13 1.76 20.06
N HIS A 116 9.43 0.67 20.35
CA HIS A 116 9.38 -0.58 19.57
C HIS A 116 8.67 -0.38 18.21
N THR A 117 9.16 0.58 17.44
CA THR A 117 8.74 0.92 16.08
C THR A 117 9.99 1.35 15.34
N PHE A 118 10.23 0.79 14.17
CA PHE A 118 11.38 1.16 13.35
C PHE A 118 11.27 2.60 12.88
N TYR A 119 12.41 3.30 12.88
CA TYR A 119 12.49 4.66 12.41
C TYR A 119 12.30 4.73 10.90
N PHE A 120 11.44 5.67 10.48
CA PHE A 120 11.25 6.06 9.09
C PHE A 120 11.08 7.59 9.04
N PRO A 121 11.56 8.29 7.99
CA PRO A 121 11.55 9.77 7.95
C PRO A 121 10.18 10.46 8.05
N GLY A 122 9.07 9.71 7.94
CA GLY A 122 7.72 10.26 8.13
C GLY A 122 7.30 10.44 9.59
N TRP A 123 8.02 9.82 10.54
CA TRP A 123 7.73 9.96 11.97
C TRP A 123 8.14 11.33 12.49
N GLN A 124 7.23 11.94 13.25
CA GLN A 124 7.46 13.20 13.96
C GLN A 124 7.20 12.99 15.44
N GLY A 125 8.10 13.52 16.27
CA GLY A 125 8.00 13.49 17.73
C GLY A 125 7.72 14.89 18.26
N TYR A 126 6.98 14.96 19.35
CA TYR A 126 6.75 16.20 20.08
C TYR A 126 6.84 15.95 21.58
N LEU A 127 7.51 16.85 22.30
CA LEU A 127 7.60 16.87 23.75
C LEU A 127 6.94 18.15 24.26
N ASP A 128 5.86 18.02 25.04
CA ASP A 128 5.05 19.14 25.52
C ASP A 128 4.52 20.05 24.40
N GLY A 129 4.34 19.50 23.19
CA GLY A 129 3.89 20.22 22.00
C GLY A 129 5.02 20.79 21.14
N GLU A 130 6.25 20.81 21.64
CA GLU A 130 7.42 21.28 20.88
C GLU A 130 8.07 20.15 20.07
N PRO A 131 8.62 20.43 18.88
CA PRO A 131 9.26 19.41 18.06
C PRO A 131 10.40 18.70 18.79
N LEU A 132 10.33 17.37 18.84
CA LEU A 132 11.35 16.50 19.42
C LEU A 132 12.09 15.76 18.29
N PRO A 133 13.41 15.93 18.14
CA PRO A 133 14.20 15.17 17.18
C PRO A 133 14.10 13.67 17.42
N LEU A 134 13.78 12.93 16.36
CA LEU A 134 13.75 11.47 16.36
C LEU A 134 14.90 10.93 15.50
N TYR A 135 15.52 9.84 15.94
CA TYR A 135 16.62 9.21 15.23
C TYR A 135 16.54 7.68 15.28
N PRO A 136 17.08 6.96 14.28
CA PRO A 136 17.21 5.51 14.37
C PRO A 136 18.27 5.14 15.40
N LEU A 137 17.92 4.28 16.36
CA LEU A 137 18.89 3.73 17.29
C LEU A 137 19.89 2.81 16.57
N PRO A 138 21.19 2.85 16.93
CA PRO A 138 22.19 1.96 16.39
C PRO A 138 21.81 0.49 16.58
N ALA A 139 22.16 -0.37 15.61
CA ALA A 139 21.91 -1.81 15.56
C ALA A 139 20.44 -2.27 15.53
N THR A 140 19.51 -1.57 16.20
CA THR A 140 18.09 -1.95 16.29
C THR A 140 17.22 -1.22 15.28
N GLY A 141 17.62 -0.02 14.82
CA GLY A 141 16.83 0.80 13.92
C GLY A 141 15.50 1.30 14.50
N LEU A 142 15.28 1.14 15.81
CA LEU A 142 14.11 1.63 16.51
C LEU A 142 14.11 3.16 16.58
N ILE A 143 12.93 3.77 16.75
CA ILE A 143 12.82 5.20 17.01
C ILE A 143 13.43 5.49 18.40
N GLY A 144 14.49 6.28 18.42
CA GLY A 144 15.11 6.86 19.61
C GLY A 144 14.89 8.36 19.70
N PHE A 145 14.95 8.87 20.93
CA PHE A 145 14.81 10.28 21.26
C PHE A 145 15.44 10.58 22.63
N ASP A 146 15.81 11.83 22.86
CA ASP A 146 16.35 12.28 24.16
C ASP A 146 15.27 13.02 24.94
N ILE A 147 15.10 12.68 26.21
CA ILE A 147 14.13 13.33 27.10
C ILE A 147 14.83 13.98 28.30
N PRO A 148 14.59 15.27 28.59
CA PRO A 148 15.11 15.92 29.78
C PRO A 148 14.47 15.38 31.06
N ALA A 149 15.09 15.66 32.21
CA ALA A 149 14.52 15.32 33.51
C ALA A 149 13.24 16.14 33.76
N GLY A 150 12.20 15.50 34.30
CA GLY A 150 10.93 16.14 34.60
C GLY A 150 9.73 15.32 34.14
N GLU A 151 8.56 15.96 34.24
CA GLU A 151 7.30 15.43 33.72
C GLU A 151 7.00 16.06 32.36
N HIS A 152 6.68 15.22 31.38
CA HIS A 152 6.46 15.63 30.02
C HIS A 152 5.29 14.86 29.39
N ARG A 153 4.75 15.41 28.30
CA ARG A 153 3.83 14.75 27.39
C ARG A 153 4.55 14.46 26.09
N LEU A 154 4.80 13.18 25.84
CA LEU A 154 5.43 12.70 24.61
C LEU A 154 4.36 12.28 23.62
N SER A 155 4.44 12.76 22.38
CA SER A 155 3.57 12.29 21.30
C SER A 155 4.37 11.99 20.04
N LEU A 156 3.95 10.95 19.34
CA LEU A 156 4.52 10.48 18.09
C LEU A 156 3.40 10.37 17.06
N THR A 157 3.65 10.88 15.86
CA THR A 157 2.72 10.74 14.74
C THR A 157 3.47 10.51 13.45
N TYR A 158 2.97 9.56 12.66
CA TYR A 158 3.46 9.33 11.31
C TYR A 158 2.74 10.26 10.35
N THR A 159 3.52 10.98 9.58
CA THR A 159 3.04 11.93 8.58
C THR A 159 3.55 11.56 7.21
N ARG A 160 2.84 12.09 6.21
CA ARG A 160 3.18 11.86 4.81
C ARG A 160 4.52 12.50 4.47
N THR A 161 5.38 11.75 3.78
CA THR A 161 6.68 12.25 3.35
C THR A 161 6.59 13.09 2.06
N PRO A 162 7.52 14.03 1.83
CA PRO A 162 7.61 14.74 0.56
C PRO A 162 7.77 13.82 -0.66
N ALA A 163 8.48 12.70 -0.50
CA ALA A 163 8.63 11.70 -1.56
C ALA A 163 7.28 11.06 -1.94
N ALA A 164 6.44 10.75 -0.95
CA ALA A 164 5.08 10.26 -1.21
C ALA A 164 4.20 11.33 -1.88
N ALA A 165 4.40 12.62 -1.54
CA ALA A 165 3.72 13.73 -2.23
C ALA A 165 4.09 13.80 -3.73
N LEU A 166 5.37 13.65 -4.05
CA LEU A 166 5.85 13.66 -5.42
C LEU A 166 5.36 12.45 -6.22
N ALA A 167 5.39 11.25 -5.63
CA ALA A 167 4.94 10.03 -6.29
C ALA A 167 3.46 10.11 -6.73
N ASP A 168 2.59 10.67 -5.88
CA ASP A 168 1.18 10.88 -6.23
C ASP A 168 1.03 11.90 -7.37
N ALA A 169 1.79 13.00 -7.33
CA ALA A 169 1.74 14.01 -8.38
C ALA A 169 2.14 13.41 -9.75
N LEU A 170 3.21 12.60 -9.78
CA LEU A 170 3.66 11.90 -10.98
C LEU A 170 2.63 10.86 -11.46
N SER A 171 2.02 10.11 -10.53
CA SER A 171 0.99 9.13 -10.86
C SER A 171 -0.25 9.81 -11.46
N LEU A 172 -0.68 10.93 -10.89
CA LEU A 172 -1.80 11.71 -11.41
C LEU A 172 -1.48 12.30 -12.79
N ALA A 173 -0.25 12.78 -12.99
CA ALA A 173 0.20 13.25 -14.30
C ALA A 173 0.18 12.12 -15.35
N ALA A 174 0.65 10.92 -15.00
CA ALA A 174 0.62 9.75 -15.89
C ALA A 174 -0.81 9.36 -16.30
N VAL A 175 -1.75 9.34 -15.34
CA VAL A 175 -3.18 9.14 -15.63
C VAL A 175 -3.71 10.23 -16.57
N GLY A 176 -3.35 11.50 -16.31
CA GLY A 176 -3.72 12.62 -17.17
C GLY A 176 -3.23 12.45 -18.61
N VAL A 177 -1.98 12.01 -18.80
CA VAL A 177 -1.42 11.72 -20.13
C VAL A 177 -2.17 10.57 -20.81
N LEU A 178 -2.44 9.47 -20.10
CA LEU A 178 -3.18 8.33 -20.66
C LEU A 178 -4.59 8.75 -21.11
N LEU A 179 -5.31 9.51 -20.29
CA LEU A 179 -6.63 10.03 -20.65
C LEU A 179 -6.56 10.97 -21.86
N ALA A 180 -5.56 11.86 -21.92
CA ALA A 180 -5.37 12.74 -23.06
C ALA A 180 -5.11 11.96 -24.36
N LEU A 181 -4.30 10.89 -24.31
CA LEU A 181 -4.05 10.02 -25.45
C LEU A 181 -5.31 9.29 -25.92
N LEU A 182 -6.10 8.72 -24.99
CA LEU A 182 -7.36 8.05 -25.30
C LEU A 182 -8.39 8.99 -25.95
N VAL A 183 -8.50 10.20 -25.41
CA VAL A 183 -9.38 11.24 -25.96
C VAL A 183 -8.91 11.65 -27.35
N TRP A 184 -7.61 11.87 -27.51
CA TRP A 184 -6.99 12.22 -28.79
C TRP A 184 -7.23 11.15 -29.87
N GLU A 185 -7.05 9.87 -29.56
CA GLU A 185 -7.34 8.77 -30.49
C GLU A 185 -8.82 8.73 -30.89
N ARG A 186 -9.74 8.90 -29.94
CA ARG A 186 -11.17 8.97 -30.22
C ARG A 186 -11.53 10.11 -31.16
N PHE A 187 -10.85 11.24 -31.07
CA PHE A 187 -11.03 12.37 -32.00
C PHE A 187 -10.38 12.12 -33.37
N ARG A 188 -9.21 11.47 -33.42
CA ARG A 188 -8.57 11.08 -34.70
C ARG A 188 -9.38 10.05 -35.49
N HIS A 189 -10.13 9.17 -34.83
CA HIS A 189 -10.95 8.14 -35.49
C HIS A 189 -12.36 8.60 -35.90
N ARG A 190 -12.73 9.86 -35.67
CA ARG A 190 -13.91 10.48 -36.31
C ARG A 190 -13.54 10.96 -37.72
N GLY A 191 -13.33 10.02 -38.64
CA GLY A 191 -13.20 10.32 -40.06
C GLY A 191 -14.53 10.84 -40.66
N PRO A 192 -14.50 11.56 -41.81
CA PRO A 192 -15.71 12.07 -42.46
C PRO A 192 -16.71 10.93 -42.70
N CYS A 193 -17.98 11.18 -42.39
CA CYS A 193 -19.07 10.26 -42.72
C CYS A 193 -18.95 9.87 -44.21
N PRO A 194 -19.00 8.57 -44.58
CA PRO A 194 -19.03 8.23 -46.00
C PRO A 194 -20.23 8.96 -46.60
N SER A 195 -19.98 9.82 -47.59
CA SER A 195 -21.03 10.54 -48.31
C SER A 195 -22.09 9.52 -48.74
N PRO A 196 -23.39 9.79 -48.56
CA PRO A 196 -24.40 8.89 -49.06
C PRO A 196 -24.14 8.72 -50.56
N LEU A 197 -23.88 7.46 -50.95
CA LEU A 197 -23.71 7.06 -52.34
C LEU A 197 -24.78 7.77 -53.17
N ALA A 198 -24.35 8.66 -54.06
CA ALA A 198 -25.24 9.24 -55.06
C ALA A 198 -25.84 8.07 -55.83
N LEU A 199 -27.13 7.82 -55.61
CA LEU A 199 -27.86 6.84 -56.39
C LEU A 199 -27.74 7.25 -57.86
N PRO A 200 -27.37 6.34 -58.77
CA PRO A 200 -27.39 6.64 -60.18
C PRO A 200 -28.82 7.07 -60.53
N THR A 201 -28.97 8.29 -61.03
CA THR A 201 -30.22 8.76 -61.63
C THR A 201 -30.54 7.82 -62.78
N SER A 202 -31.47 6.90 -62.54
CA SER A 202 -32.01 6.02 -63.56
C SER A 202 -32.58 6.88 -64.69
N GLY A 203 -32.02 6.70 -65.88
CA GLY A 203 -32.47 7.37 -67.09
C GLY A 203 -33.95 7.09 -67.34
N SER A 204 -34.65 8.12 -67.78
CA SER A 204 -36.02 8.02 -68.28
C SER A 204 -36.06 7.11 -69.50
N GLY A 205 -36.51 5.88 -69.31
CA GLY A 205 -36.90 4.95 -70.37
C GLY A 205 -38.31 4.44 -70.05
N GLY A 206 -39.31 5.00 -70.73
CA GLY A 206 -40.69 4.58 -70.60
C GLY A 206 -40.88 3.13 -71.05
N GLY A 207 -41.69 2.38 -70.29
CA GLY A 207 -42.01 0.98 -70.59
C GLY A 207 -42.95 0.36 -69.56
N GLN A 208 -44.24 0.65 -69.71
CA GLN A 208 -45.40 -0.25 -69.51
C GLN A 208 -45.30 -1.40 -68.46
N LEU A 209 -46.08 -1.28 -67.37
CA LEU A 209 -46.53 -2.36 -66.47
C LEU A 209 -47.39 -3.40 -67.23
N PRO A 210 -47.43 -4.71 -66.87
CA PRO A 210 -48.20 -5.16 -65.69
C PRO A 210 -47.67 -6.42 -64.96
N GLY A 211 -48.12 -6.64 -63.72
CA GLY A 211 -48.02 -7.95 -63.06
C GLY A 211 -48.02 -7.90 -61.54
N GLU A 212 -49.18 -8.15 -60.94
CA GLU A 212 -49.38 -8.37 -59.51
C GLU A 212 -48.53 -9.53 -58.97
N GLY A 213 -48.05 -9.41 -57.72
CA GLY A 213 -47.34 -10.50 -57.05
C GLY A 213 -46.83 -10.18 -55.64
N GLY A 214 -47.72 -10.28 -54.65
CA GLY A 214 -47.43 -10.83 -53.31
C GLY A 214 -46.33 -10.20 -52.45
N ILE A 215 -46.73 -9.32 -51.54
CA ILE A 215 -45.93 -8.92 -50.37
C ILE A 215 -45.89 -10.09 -49.37
N ARG A 216 -44.71 -10.66 -49.10
CA ARG A 216 -44.39 -11.26 -47.79
C ARG A 216 -42.99 -10.86 -47.36
N ARG A 217 -42.93 -9.96 -46.37
CA ARG A 217 -41.72 -9.67 -45.59
C ARG A 217 -41.46 -10.84 -44.63
N GLN A 218 -40.30 -11.47 -44.73
CA GLN A 218 -39.70 -12.21 -43.61
C GLN A 218 -38.59 -11.34 -43.03
N VAL A 219 -38.78 -10.92 -41.78
CA VAL A 219 -37.76 -10.27 -40.97
C VAL A 219 -37.13 -11.38 -40.12
N VAL A 220 -35.86 -11.68 -40.38
CA VAL A 220 -35.02 -12.52 -39.52
C VAL A 220 -34.09 -11.56 -38.77
N ILE A 221 -34.27 -11.48 -37.46
CA ILE A 221 -33.42 -10.76 -36.52
C ILE A 221 -32.38 -11.76 -36.02
N TYR A 222 -31.10 -11.41 -36.11
CA TYR A 222 -30.06 -11.97 -35.24
C TYR A 222 -29.89 -11.04 -34.04
#